data_AF-A0A368H480-F1
#
_entry.id   AF-A0A368H480-F1
#
_cell.length_a   1.000
_cell.length_b   1.000
_cell.length_c   1.000
_cell.angle_alpha   90.00
_cell.angle_beta   90.00
_cell.angle_gamma   90.00
#
_symmetry.space_group_name_H-M   'P 1'
#
loop_
_entity.id
_entity.type
_entity.pdbx_description
1 polymer ?
#
loop_
_entity_poly.entity_id
_entity_poly.type
_entity_poly.pdbx_seq_one_letter_code
_entity_poly.pdbx_strand_id
1 'polypeptide(L)' 'MFLYVICALLLLNAFTADAQQNLPRPIICKDISSQAACKNYAETLNLCKHPLLKELSMISCAKTCKMC' A
#
# COMPACT_ATOMS: atom_id res chain seq x y z
N MET A 1 41.48 -12.58 -7.25
CA MET A 1 40.67 -12.47 -6.01
C MET A 1 39.57 -11.41 -6.09
N PHE A 2 39.77 -10.29 -6.81
CA PHE A 2 38.78 -9.21 -6.92
C PHE A 2 37.48 -9.59 -7.66
N LEU A 3 37.56 -10.44 -8.70
CA LEU A 3 36.40 -10.86 -9.50
C LEU A 3 35.33 -11.63 -8.70
N TYR A 4 35.74 -12.39 -7.67
CA TYR A 4 34.80 -13.16 -6.84
C TYR A 4 33.91 -12.24 -5.98
N VAL A 5 34.41 -11.07 -5.58
CA VAL A 5 33.68 -10.11 -4.74
C VAL A 5 32.53 -9.49 -5.54
N ILE A 6 32.75 -9.19 -6.83
CA ILE A 6 31.74 -8.60 -7.70
C ILE A 6 30.59 -9.60 -7.97
N CYS A 7 30.92 -10.87 -8.21
CA CYS A 7 29.90 -11.92 -8.38
C CYS A 7 29.07 -12.12 -7.09
N ALA A 8 29.69 -12.05 -5.91
CA ALA A 8 28.97 -12.17 -4.64
C ALA A 8 28.00 -11.00 -4.41
N LEU A 9 28.39 -9.77 -4.78
CA LEU A 9 27.53 -8.58 -4.69
C LEU A 9 26.34 -8.63 -5.64
N LEU A 10 26.52 -9.18 -6.85
CA LEU A 10 25.43 -9.35 -7.83
C LEU A 10 24.40 -10.38 -7.37
N LEU A 11 24.84 -11.48 -6.76
CA LEU A 11 23.94 -12.51 -6.23
C LEU A 11 23.11 -12.01 -5.04
N LEU A 12 23.66 -11.13 -4.20
CA LEU A 12 22.92 -10.53 -3.08
C LEU A 12 21.84 -9.55 -3.54
N ASN A 13 22.09 -8.77 -4.59
CA ASN A 13 21.09 -7.83 -5.14
C ASN A 13 19.92 -8.52 -5.86
N ALA A 14 20.15 -9.72 -6.42
CA ALA A 14 19.08 -10.49 -7.05
C ALA A 14 18.05 -10.99 -6.01
N PHE A 15 18.47 -11.34 -4.79
CA PHE A 15 17.56 -11.84 -3.75
C PHE A 15 16.84 -10.74 -2.96
N THR A 16 17.38 -9.52 -2.90
CA THR A 16 16.76 -8.42 -2.13
C THR A 16 15.67 -7.69 -2.91
N ALA A 17 15.69 -7.73 -4.25
CA ALA A 17 14.64 -7.11 -5.07
C ALA A 17 13.26 -7.76 -4.86
N ASP A 18 13.21 -9.08 -4.75
CA ASP A 18 11.96 -9.82 -4.55
C ASP A 18 11.37 -9.69 -3.14
N ALA A 19 12.19 -9.38 -2.13
CA ALA A 19 11.72 -9.21 -0.75
C ALA A 19 10.89 -7.94 -0.54
N GLN A 20 11.09 -6.90 -1.36
CA GLN A 20 10.40 -5.62 -1.20
C GLN A 20 8.96 -5.63 -1.75
N GLN A 21 8.60 -6.59 -2.61
CA GLN A 21 7.29 -6.65 -3.24
C GLN A 21 6.24 -7.46 -2.46
N ASN A 22 6.67 -8.24 -1.46
CA ASN A 22 5.83 -9.17 -0.71
C ASN A 22 5.60 -8.82 0.77
N LEU A 23 5.99 -7.62 1.22
CA LEU A 23 5.51 -7.15 2.51
C LEU A 23 4.03 -6.77 2.37
N PRO A 24 3.09 -7.41 3.11
CA PRO A 24 1.76 -6.85 3.26
C PRO A 24 1.95 -5.46 3.85
N ARG A 25 1.68 -4.42 3.06
CA ARG A 25 1.72 -3.05 3.58
C ARG A 25 0.80 -3.04 4.80
N PRO A 26 1.28 -2.67 6.00
CA PRO A 26 0.41 -2.58 7.15
C PRO A 26 -0.69 -1.60 6.78
N ILE A 27 -1.94 -2.08 6.72
CA ILE A 27 -3.10 -1.21 6.54
C ILE A 27 -3.17 -0.41 7.83
N ILE A 28 -2.55 0.77 7.84
CA ILE A 28 -2.65 1.70 8.96
C ILE A 28 -4.13 2.08 9.03
N CYS A 29 -4.81 1.66 10.10
CA CYS A 29 -6.23 1.93 10.33
C CYS A 29 -6.45 3.40 10.70
N LYS A 30 -6.17 4.28 9.74
CA LYS A 30 -6.27 5.73 9.84
C LYS A 30 -6.67 6.26 8.47
N ASP A 31 -7.52 7.26 8.44
CA ASP A 31 -7.76 8.02 7.22
C ASP A 31 -6.48 8.81 6.89
N ILE A 32 -5.87 8.52 5.74
CA ILE A 32 -4.73 9.29 5.21
C ILE A 32 -5.22 10.64 4.69
N SER A 33 -6.40 10.64 4.07
CA SER A 33 -7.07 11.86 3.63
C SER A 33 -7.81 12.53 4.79
N SER A 34 -8.09 13.82 4.66
CA SER A 34 -8.88 14.58 5.64
C SER A 34 -10.21 13.88 5.89
N GLN A 35 -10.58 13.74 7.16
CA GLN A 35 -11.80 13.03 7.57
C GLN A 35 -13.07 13.63 6.91
N ALA A 36 -13.08 14.95 6.69
CA ALA A 36 -14.14 15.64 5.94
C ALA A 36 -14.20 15.22 4.47
N ALA A 37 -13.04 15.02 3.82
CA ALA A 37 -12.97 14.57 2.43
C ALA A 37 -13.44 13.12 2.30
N CYS A 38 -13.00 12.22 3.19
CA CYS A 38 -13.46 10.84 3.20
C CYS A 38 -14.98 10.72 3.42
N LYS A 39 -15.56 11.52 4.32
CA LYS A 39 -17.01 11.59 4.49
C LYS A 39 -17.71 12.09 3.22
N ASN A 40 -17.21 13.17 2.63
CA ASN A 40 -17.79 13.72 1.40
C ASN A 40 -17.74 12.69 0.27
N TYR A 41 -16.62 11.99 0.05
CA TYR A 41 -16.51 10.94 -0.96
C TYR A 41 -17.35 9.69 -0.64
N ALA A 42 -17.52 9.35 0.63
CA ALA A 42 -18.41 8.27 1.03
C ALA A 42 -19.88 8.58 0.68
N GLU A 43 -20.31 9.83 0.87
CA GLU A 43 -21.68 10.28 0.59
C GLU A 43 -21.93 10.57 -0.90
N THR A 44 -21.00 11.25 -1.58
CA THR A 44 -21.18 11.69 -2.97
C THR A 44 -20.82 10.63 -4.01
N LEU A 45 -19.70 9.91 -3.79
CA LEU A 45 -19.14 8.97 -4.76
C LEU A 45 -19.34 7.51 -4.37
N ASN A 46 -20.00 7.24 -3.23
CA ASN A 46 -20.12 5.90 -2.66
C ASN A 46 -18.76 5.18 -2.58
N LEU A 47 -17.70 5.91 -2.19
CA LEU A 47 -16.32 5.43 -2.21
C LEU A 47 -16.16 4.05 -1.52
N CYS A 48 -16.87 3.82 -0.42
CA CYS A 48 -16.81 2.58 0.35
C CYS A 48 -17.57 1.39 -0.28
N LYS A 49 -18.45 1.63 -1.26
CA LYS A 49 -19.26 0.59 -1.92
C LYS A 49 -18.84 0.34 -3.36
N HIS A 50 -18.10 1.26 -3.96
CA HIS A 50 -17.72 1.17 -5.36
C HIS A 50 -16.53 0.21 -5.54
N PRO A 51 -16.66 -0.87 -6.34
CA PRO A 51 -15.62 -1.89 -6.47
C PRO A 51 -14.32 -1.35 -7.06
N LEU A 52 -14.39 -0.37 -7.97
CA LEU A 52 -13.21 0.29 -8.55
C LEU A 52 -12.48 1.23 -7.58
N LEU A 53 -13.17 1.72 -6.54
CA LEU A 53 -12.60 2.65 -5.56
C LEU A 53 -12.28 1.95 -4.24
N LYS A 54 -12.50 0.63 -4.15
CA LYS A 54 -12.28 -0.19 -2.97
C LYS A 54 -10.82 -0.11 -2.50
N GLU A 55 -9.88 -0.23 -3.44
CA GLU A 55 -8.45 -0.12 -3.14
C GLU A 55 -8.09 1.29 -2.63
N LEU A 56 -8.64 2.32 -3.28
CA LEU A 56 -8.47 3.71 -2.86
C LEU A 56 -9.07 3.97 -1.46
N SER A 57 -10.22 3.38 -1.15
CA SER A 57 -10.87 3.48 0.16
C SER A 57 -10.09 2.75 1.25
N MET A 58 -9.49 1.59 0.94
CA MET A 58 -8.63 0.85 1.88
C MET A 58 -7.32 1.58 2.20
N ILE A 59 -6.82 2.39 1.27
CA ILE A 59 -5.59 3.17 1.49
C ILE A 59 -5.90 4.52 2.11
N SER A 60 -6.88 5.25 1.58
CA SER A 60 -7.06 6.68 1.88
C SER A 60 -8.08 6.95 2.98
N CYS A 61 -9.09 6.09 3.12
CA CYS A 61 -10.26 6.29 3.98
C CYS A 61 -10.62 5.03 4.77
N ALA A 62 -9.63 4.20 5.11
CA ALA A 62 -9.83 2.87 5.69
C ALA A 62 -10.68 2.91 6.96
N LYS A 63 -10.47 3.93 7.80
CA LYS A 63 -11.19 4.13 9.05
C LYS A 63 -12.61 4.62 8.82
N THR A 64 -12.82 5.56 7.88
CA THR A 64 -14.15 6.07 7.51
C THR A 64 -15.01 4.97 6.88
N CYS A 65 -14.41 4.14 6.02
CA CYS A 65 -15.10 3.04 5.35
C CYS A 65 -15.15 1.74 6.16
N LYS A 66 -14.56 1.69 7.38
CA LYS A 66 -14.47 0.49 8.23
C LYS A 66 -13.89 -0.72 7.47
N MET A 67 -12.83 -0.45 6.70
CA MET A 67 -12.11 -1.44 5.87
C MET A 67 -10.70 -1.77 6.40
N CYS A 68 -10.31 -1.15 7.50
CA CYS A 68 -9.61 -1.87 8.55
C CYS A 68 -10.66 -2.57 9.43
#